data_AF-A0A9D4QDC0-F1
#
_entry.id   AF-A0A9D4QDC0-F1
#
_cell.length_a   1.000
_cell.length_b   1.000
_cell.length_c   1.000
_cell.angle_alpha   90.00
_cell.angle_beta   90.00
_cell.angle_gamma   90.00
#
_symmetry.space_group_name_H-M   'P 1'
#
loop_
_entity.id
_entity.type
_entity.pdbx_description
1 polymer ?
#
loop_
_entity_poly.entity_id
_entity_poly.type
_entity_poly.pdbx_seq_one_letter_code
_entity_poly.pdbx_strand_id
1 'polypeptide(L)'
;MLAATTPSPPNGGAYSPPAAAAKMDGFRTMDDVVEVDAISESLPFTGWDKLVLVFSMTTAIVDVFTDAWVAHKYWQQGERVYFGLTLAFIFVPSWVVTWISLRWCLIQKRHPEYDEYRQRTRLAVTLHVFQLAVVYRYLSALIFGCKSQNKSRTKTDRRIYYQLMLWEDNDASILRLVESFLESVPQLLLQAYVLITTPDQARSLVLAQVVSVGVGVGSVAWSLVAYVRTLRFSLEDSPNVSWLGTMVCYCWRLMVLMPRMTALALFSSVFHWALFVVCGIRWLLMYAWLIKFVRIGQYKGR
;
A
#
# COMPACT_ATOMS: atom_id res chain seq x y z
N MET A 1 52.14 -34.93 22.24
CA MET A 1 52.40 -33.78 23.12
C MET A 1 52.52 -32.53 22.26
N LEU A 2 51.48 -31.70 22.24
CA LEU A 2 51.52 -30.25 21.98
C LEU A 2 50.07 -29.76 22.11
N ALA A 3 49.72 -29.33 23.33
CA ALA A 3 48.45 -28.69 23.64
C ALA A 3 48.61 -27.18 23.37
N ALA A 4 47.78 -26.63 22.49
CA ALA A 4 47.67 -25.20 22.26
C ALA A 4 46.52 -24.64 23.11
N THR A 5 46.86 -23.77 24.04
CA THR A 5 45.93 -22.99 24.88
C THR A 5 45.21 -21.93 24.03
N THR A 6 43.88 -21.95 24.01
CA THR A 6 43.03 -20.88 23.48
C THR A 6 42.80 -19.80 24.54
N PRO A 7 42.80 -18.50 24.19
CA PRO A 7 42.43 -17.44 25.13
C PRO A 7 40.90 -17.33 25.23
N SER A 8 40.40 -17.19 26.45
CA SER A 8 38.99 -16.96 26.79
C SER A 8 38.50 -15.57 26.34
N PRO A 9 37.23 -15.44 25.89
CA PRO A 9 36.67 -14.15 25.48
C PRO A 9 36.44 -13.22 26.68
N PRO A 10 36.50 -11.89 26.48
CA PRO A 10 36.27 -10.92 27.56
C PRO A 10 34.78 -10.90 27.96
N ASN A 11 34.55 -10.79 29.28
CA ASN A 11 33.24 -10.60 29.91
C ASN A 11 32.43 -9.50 29.21
N GLY A 12 31.47 -9.89 28.37
CA GLY A 12 30.41 -9.02 27.91
C GLY A 12 29.44 -8.76 29.05
N GLY A 13 29.46 -7.55 29.61
CA GLY A 13 28.43 -7.10 30.53
C GLY A 13 27.06 -7.20 29.84
N ALA A 14 26.13 -7.92 30.46
CA ALA A 14 24.77 -8.08 29.96
C ALA A 14 24.10 -6.70 29.81
N TYR A 15 24.03 -6.21 28.57
CA TYR A 15 23.27 -5.03 28.23
C TYR A 15 21.78 -5.39 28.36
N SER A 16 21.14 -4.89 29.41
CA SER A 16 19.69 -5.01 29.60
C SER A 16 19.03 -3.85 28.85
N PRO A 17 18.27 -4.08 27.76
CA PRO A 17 17.57 -3.02 27.07
C PRO A 17 16.52 -2.38 28.01
N PRO A 18 16.28 -1.06 27.91
CA PRO A 18 15.23 -0.41 28.68
C PRO A 18 13.86 -1.03 28.34
N ALA A 19 13.00 -1.17 29.35
CA ALA A 19 11.71 -1.87 29.24
C ALA A 19 10.77 -1.37 28.12
N ALA A 20 11.00 -0.15 27.60
CA ALA A 20 10.28 0.40 26.44
C ALA A 20 10.75 -0.19 25.09
N ALA A 21 12.02 -0.59 24.98
CA ALA A 21 12.59 -1.18 23.76
C ALA A 21 12.29 -2.67 23.63
N ALA A 22 12.18 -3.37 24.76
CA ALA A 22 11.83 -4.79 24.82
C ALA A 22 10.33 -5.06 24.61
N LYS A 23 9.51 -4.02 24.41
CA LYS A 23 8.04 -4.14 24.44
C LYS A 23 7.34 -3.36 23.32
N MET A 24 8.07 -3.11 22.23
CA MET A 24 7.51 -2.53 21.00
C MET A 24 6.74 -3.60 20.22
N ASP A 25 5.75 -4.20 20.86
CA ASP A 25 4.95 -5.32 20.39
C ASP A 25 3.76 -4.82 19.55
N GLY A 26 4.00 -4.65 18.25
CA GLY A 26 2.99 -4.28 17.27
C GLY A 26 2.68 -5.43 16.33
N PHE A 27 1.63 -6.21 16.62
CA PHE A 27 0.92 -7.17 15.74
C PHE A 27 1.73 -8.18 14.89
N ARG A 28 3.06 -8.22 15.01
CA ARG A 28 3.99 -9.17 14.38
C ARG A 28 4.98 -9.58 15.46
N THR A 29 4.97 -10.88 15.78
CA THR A 29 5.78 -11.49 16.82
C THR A 29 7.27 -11.28 16.55
N MET A 30 7.95 -10.63 17.49
CA MET A 30 9.38 -10.83 17.72
C MET A 30 9.50 -12.04 18.63
N ASP A 31 10.04 -13.16 18.16
CA ASP A 31 10.41 -14.24 19.06
C ASP A 31 11.65 -13.80 19.86
N ASP A 32 11.58 -13.91 21.18
CA ASP A 32 12.50 -13.42 22.22
C ASP A 32 13.92 -14.03 22.22
N VAL A 33 14.43 -14.48 21.07
CA VAL A 33 15.74 -15.15 20.94
C VAL A 33 16.70 -14.42 19.98
N VAL A 34 16.24 -13.42 19.23
CA VAL A 34 17.07 -12.82 18.18
C VAL A 34 17.74 -11.54 18.65
N GLU A 35 19.05 -11.66 18.82
CA GLU A 35 20.04 -10.58 18.88
C GLU A 35 19.68 -9.43 17.91
N VAL A 36 19.73 -8.19 18.40
CA VAL A 36 19.14 -6.98 17.79
C VAL A 36 19.86 -6.55 16.50
N ASP A 37 19.74 -7.33 15.42
CA ASP A 37 20.41 -7.09 14.14
C ASP A 37 19.47 -6.98 12.91
N ALA A 38 18.15 -7.15 13.09
CA ALA A 38 17.20 -7.19 11.96
C ALA A 38 17.00 -5.86 11.21
N ILE A 39 17.38 -4.73 11.80
CA ILE A 39 17.30 -3.41 11.14
C ILE A 39 18.70 -2.93 10.86
N SER A 40 18.94 -2.61 9.57
CA SER A 40 20.19 -2.04 9.09
C SER A 40 20.69 -0.95 10.04
N GLU A 41 21.89 -1.14 10.60
CA GLU A 41 22.50 -0.17 11.51
C GLU A 41 22.58 1.25 10.92
N SER A 42 22.67 1.33 9.59
CA SER A 42 22.75 2.59 8.85
C SER A 42 21.43 3.38 8.84
N LEU A 43 20.29 2.77 9.20
CA LEU A 43 18.94 3.37 9.20
C LEU A 43 18.72 4.31 8.01
N PRO A 44 18.89 3.84 6.76
CA PRO A 44 19.00 4.74 5.62
C PRO A 44 17.63 5.34 5.31
N PHE A 45 17.50 6.65 5.54
CA PHE A 45 16.37 7.46 5.09
C PHE A 45 16.91 8.65 4.30
N THR A 46 16.99 8.46 2.98
CA THR A 46 17.71 9.34 2.06
C THR A 46 16.82 10.49 1.56
N GLY A 47 17.43 11.46 0.89
CA GLY A 47 16.67 12.49 0.16
C GLY A 47 15.74 11.91 -0.89
N TRP A 48 16.13 10.79 -1.52
CA TRP A 48 15.30 10.09 -2.50
C TRP A 48 14.02 9.53 -1.88
N ASP A 49 14.10 8.91 -0.69
CA ASP A 49 12.92 8.37 0.01
C ASP A 49 11.92 9.49 0.36
N LYS A 50 12.42 10.66 0.78
CA LYS A 50 11.59 11.85 1.01
C LYS A 50 10.89 12.31 -0.26
N LEU A 51 11.61 12.36 -1.39
CA LEU A 51 11.04 12.75 -2.67
C LEU A 51 9.96 11.77 -3.13
N VAL A 52 10.17 10.46 -2.96
CA VAL A 52 9.18 9.42 -3.29
C VAL A 52 7.93 9.56 -2.43
N LEU A 53 8.07 9.80 -1.11
CA LEU A 53 6.92 10.02 -0.22
C LEU A 53 6.14 11.30 -0.58
N VAL A 54 6.84 12.39 -0.87
CA VAL A 54 6.21 13.66 -1.29
C VAL A 54 5.49 13.49 -2.62
N PHE A 55 6.14 12.88 -3.60
CA PHE A 55 5.52 12.56 -4.89
C PHE A 55 4.28 11.67 -4.71
N SER A 56 4.35 10.68 -3.83
CA SER A 56 3.24 9.77 -3.51
C SER A 56 2.04 10.49 -2.87
N MET A 57 2.28 11.49 -2.02
CA MET A 57 1.21 12.35 -1.48
C MET A 57 0.59 13.21 -2.56
N THR A 58 1.42 13.84 -3.40
CA THR A 58 0.94 14.68 -4.50
C THR A 58 0.08 13.88 -5.47
N THR A 59 0.49 12.67 -5.85
CA THR A 59 -0.32 11.82 -6.73
C THR A 59 -1.65 11.43 -6.11
N ALA A 60 -1.69 11.12 -4.80
CA ALA A 60 -2.95 10.82 -4.12
C ALA A 60 -3.91 12.01 -4.10
N ILE A 61 -3.40 13.24 -3.94
CA ILE A 61 -4.22 14.45 -3.99
C ILE A 61 -4.73 14.70 -5.42
N VAL A 62 -3.86 14.52 -6.42
CA VAL A 62 -4.24 14.68 -7.84
C VAL A 62 -5.33 13.69 -8.23
N ASP A 63 -5.26 12.44 -7.76
CA ASP A 63 -6.26 11.38 -8.00
C ASP A 63 -7.67 11.86 -7.60
N VAL A 64 -7.81 12.33 -6.35
CA VAL A 64 -9.05 12.89 -5.80
C VAL A 64 -9.61 14.02 -6.68
N PHE A 65 -8.74 14.92 -7.16
CA PHE A 65 -9.17 16.00 -8.05
C PHE A 65 -9.58 15.50 -9.43
N THR A 66 -8.88 14.51 -9.98
CA THR A 66 -9.20 13.92 -11.28
C THR A 66 -10.52 13.16 -11.24
N ASP A 67 -10.81 12.42 -10.17
CA ASP A 67 -12.08 11.69 -10.06
C ASP A 67 -13.26 12.64 -9.86
N ALA A 68 -13.09 13.69 -9.04
CA ALA A 68 -14.08 14.75 -8.90
C ALA A 68 -14.35 15.48 -10.23
N TRP A 69 -13.31 15.71 -11.04
CA TRP A 69 -13.44 16.29 -12.37
C TRP A 69 -14.21 15.37 -13.33
N VAL A 70 -13.93 14.07 -13.34
CA VAL A 70 -14.65 13.08 -14.17
C VAL A 70 -16.13 13.01 -13.76
N ALA A 71 -16.44 12.98 -12.46
CA ALA A 71 -17.82 13.05 -11.98
C ALA A 71 -18.52 14.33 -12.44
N HIS A 72 -17.86 15.49 -12.35
CA HIS A 72 -18.42 16.75 -12.83
C HIS A 72 -18.70 16.75 -14.34
N LYS A 73 -17.85 16.10 -15.14
CA LYS A 73 -18.06 15.96 -16.58
C LYS A 73 -19.31 15.15 -16.92
N TYR A 74 -19.53 14.01 -16.26
CA TYR A 74 -20.75 13.22 -16.46
C TYR A 74 -22.02 13.97 -16.02
N TRP A 75 -21.92 14.77 -14.96
CA TRP A 75 -23.02 15.65 -14.55
C TRP A 75 -23.39 16.66 -15.64
N GLN A 76 -22.39 17.36 -16.22
CA GLN A 76 -22.63 18.35 -17.29
C GLN A 76 -23.23 17.71 -18.55
N GLN A 77 -22.90 16.46 -18.85
CA GLN A 77 -23.39 15.73 -20.02
C GLN A 77 -24.80 15.14 -19.83
N GLY A 78 -25.38 15.25 -18.63
CA GLY A 78 -26.71 14.69 -18.33
C GLY A 78 -26.73 13.16 -18.18
N GLU A 79 -25.55 12.53 -18.18
CA GLU A 79 -25.36 11.09 -18.11
C GLU A 79 -25.50 10.56 -16.68
N ARG A 80 -26.75 10.52 -16.18
CA ARG A 80 -27.07 10.22 -14.77
C ARG A 80 -26.54 8.88 -14.29
N VAL A 81 -26.52 7.86 -15.16
CA VAL A 81 -26.05 6.51 -14.80
C VAL A 81 -24.54 6.49 -14.61
N TYR A 82 -23.77 7.04 -15.56
CA TYR A 82 -22.31 7.11 -15.45
C TYR A 82 -21.88 8.02 -14.30
N PHE A 83 -22.57 9.14 -14.10
CA PHE A 83 -22.36 9.99 -12.93
C PHE A 83 -22.55 9.24 -11.61
N GLY A 84 -23.67 8.51 -11.46
CA GLY A 84 -23.94 7.72 -10.26
C GLY A 84 -22.91 6.60 -10.03
N LEU A 85 -22.48 5.92 -11.09
CA LEU A 85 -21.44 4.90 -11.03
C LEU A 85 -20.08 5.49 -10.61
N THR A 86 -19.67 6.62 -11.20
CA THR A 86 -18.43 7.31 -10.81
C THR A 86 -18.46 7.75 -9.36
N LEU A 87 -19.57 8.33 -8.88
CA LEU A 87 -19.69 8.67 -7.45
C LEU A 87 -19.59 7.43 -6.54
N ALA A 88 -20.16 6.30 -6.95
CA ALA A 88 -20.03 5.06 -6.20
C ALA A 88 -18.57 4.58 -6.15
N PHE A 89 -17.84 4.66 -7.26
CA PHE A 89 -16.41 4.33 -7.33
C PHE A 89 -15.52 5.31 -6.57
N ILE A 90 -15.95 6.56 -6.34
CA ILE A 90 -15.22 7.50 -5.48
C ILE A 90 -15.52 7.24 -4.00
N PHE A 91 -16.80 7.22 -3.62
CA PHE A 91 -17.16 7.22 -2.20
C PHE A 91 -16.99 5.86 -1.51
N VAL A 92 -17.31 4.75 -2.17
CA VAL A 92 -17.22 3.42 -1.55
C VAL A 92 -15.76 3.07 -1.21
N PRO A 93 -14.79 3.18 -2.14
CA PRO A 93 -13.39 2.86 -1.86
C PRO A 93 -12.79 3.82 -0.83
N SER A 94 -13.09 5.11 -0.96
CA SER A 94 -12.69 6.14 0.00
C SER A 94 -13.17 5.84 1.43
N TRP A 95 -14.42 5.43 1.60
CA TRP A 95 -14.94 5.03 2.92
C TRP A 95 -14.27 3.77 3.46
N VAL A 96 -14.03 2.77 2.61
CA VAL A 96 -13.32 1.54 3.00
C VAL A 96 -11.90 1.86 3.45
N VAL A 97 -11.15 2.63 2.66
CA VAL A 97 -9.77 3.04 2.95
C VAL A 97 -9.70 3.88 4.23
N THR A 98 -10.62 4.83 4.38
CA THR A 98 -10.74 5.67 5.59
C THR A 98 -11.04 4.81 6.81
N TRP A 99 -11.98 3.85 6.70
CA TRP A 99 -12.33 2.95 7.79
C TRP A 99 -11.16 2.06 8.21
N ILE A 100 -10.45 1.45 7.25
CA ILE A 100 -9.26 0.61 7.54
C ILE A 100 -8.20 1.46 8.25
N SER A 101 -7.90 2.65 7.74
CA SER A 101 -6.89 3.53 8.33
C SER A 101 -7.28 3.99 9.74
N LEU A 102 -8.56 4.34 9.97
CA LEU A 102 -9.06 4.67 11.31
C LEU A 102 -8.99 3.49 12.26
N ARG A 103 -9.31 2.27 11.79
CA ARG A 103 -9.20 1.05 12.61
C ARG A 103 -7.78 0.83 13.09
N TRP A 104 -6.78 0.99 12.23
CA TRP A 104 -5.38 0.93 12.64
C TRP A 104 -5.01 2.04 13.64
N CYS A 105 -5.49 3.27 13.42
CA CYS A 105 -5.28 4.36 14.40
C CYS A 105 -5.88 3.99 15.77
N LEU A 106 -7.10 3.43 15.80
CA LEU A 106 -7.77 3.01 17.02
C LEU A 106 -7.09 1.83 17.71
N ILE A 107 -6.52 0.90 16.95
CA ILE A 107 -5.72 -0.20 17.49
C ILE A 107 -4.47 0.39 18.16
N GLN A 108 -3.72 1.23 17.45
CA GLN A 108 -2.56 1.92 18.03
C GLN A 108 -2.92 2.73 19.28
N LYS A 109 -4.17 3.27 19.36
CA LYS A 109 -4.61 3.98 20.55
C LYS A 109 -4.65 3.14 21.82
N ARG A 110 -4.84 1.82 21.70
CA ARG A 110 -4.99 0.87 22.82
C ARG A 110 -3.66 0.43 23.43
N HIS A 111 -2.55 0.76 22.77
CA HIS A 111 -1.20 0.36 23.14
C HIS A 111 -0.45 1.57 23.74
N PRO A 112 -0.44 1.74 25.08
CA PRO A 112 0.16 2.91 25.73
C PRO A 112 1.67 3.04 25.50
N GLU A 113 2.35 1.94 25.16
CA GLU A 113 3.75 1.91 24.73
C GLU A 113 4.07 2.83 23.53
N TYR A 114 3.07 3.16 22.70
CA TYR A 114 3.24 4.03 21.55
C TYR A 114 2.80 5.49 21.80
N ASP A 115 2.42 5.86 23.03
CA ASP A 115 1.90 7.21 23.33
C ASP A 115 2.92 8.31 23.05
N GLU A 116 4.20 8.06 23.34
CA GLU A 116 5.29 9.02 23.07
C GLU A 116 5.50 9.26 21.56
N TYR A 117 5.28 8.23 20.75
CA TYR A 117 5.50 8.27 19.31
C TYR A 117 4.24 8.65 18.52
N ARG A 118 3.11 8.84 19.21
CA ARG A 118 1.80 9.06 18.61
C ARG A 118 1.73 10.38 17.84
N GLN A 119 1.19 10.32 16.63
CA GLN A 119 0.91 11.51 15.83
C GLN A 119 -0.29 12.29 16.38
N ARG A 120 -0.37 13.59 16.02
CA ARG A 120 -1.43 14.48 16.50
C ARG A 120 -2.81 13.94 16.08
N THR A 121 -3.64 13.57 17.05
CA THR A 121 -5.00 13.03 16.78
C THR A 121 -5.86 14.00 15.97
N ARG A 122 -5.68 15.32 16.14
CA ARG A 122 -6.39 16.33 15.34
C ARG A 122 -6.05 16.21 13.84
N LEU A 123 -4.78 16.05 13.49
CA LEU A 123 -4.34 15.88 12.11
C LEU A 123 -4.93 14.60 11.50
N ALA A 124 -4.90 13.50 12.25
CA ALA A 124 -5.51 12.25 11.84
C ALA A 124 -7.01 12.44 11.55
N VAL A 125 -7.77 12.99 12.50
CA VAL A 125 -9.21 13.23 12.33
C VAL A 125 -9.49 14.14 11.13
N THR A 126 -8.79 15.28 11.02
CA THR A 126 -8.99 16.22 9.91
C THR A 126 -8.77 15.55 8.56
N LEU A 127 -7.65 14.85 8.35
CA LEU A 127 -7.36 14.22 7.06
C LEU A 127 -8.33 13.08 6.74
N HIS A 128 -8.77 12.29 7.72
CA HIS A 128 -9.76 11.23 7.48
C HIS A 128 -11.16 11.78 7.19
N VAL A 129 -11.54 12.92 7.78
CA VAL A 129 -12.81 13.62 7.44
C VAL A 129 -12.80 14.09 5.99
N PHE A 130 -11.65 14.57 5.51
CA PHE A 130 -11.45 14.94 4.10
C PHE A 130 -11.16 13.74 3.18
N GLN A 131 -11.31 12.51 3.66
CA GLN A 131 -11.05 11.28 2.89
C GLN A 131 -9.58 11.14 2.41
N LEU A 132 -8.65 11.87 3.02
CA LEU A 132 -7.22 11.87 2.72
C LEU A 132 -6.43 10.90 3.64
N ALA A 133 -7.00 9.72 3.90
CA ALA A 133 -6.39 8.72 4.79
C ALA A 133 -5.01 8.26 4.30
N VAL A 134 -4.84 8.07 2.99
CA VAL A 134 -3.56 7.72 2.37
C VAL A 134 -2.51 8.83 2.57
N VAL A 135 -2.91 10.09 2.40
CA VAL A 135 -2.01 11.25 2.61
C VAL A 135 -1.57 11.33 4.07
N TYR A 136 -2.47 11.07 5.02
CA TYR A 136 -2.12 11.00 6.45
C TYR A 136 -1.01 9.98 6.72
N ARG A 137 -1.09 8.79 6.09
CA ARG A 137 -0.09 7.72 6.27
C ARG A 137 1.27 8.11 5.69
N TYR A 138 1.31 8.63 4.46
CA TYR A 138 2.57 9.11 3.88
C TYR A 138 3.18 10.28 4.65
N LEU A 139 2.36 11.21 5.14
CA LEU A 139 2.83 12.32 5.97
C LEU A 139 3.41 11.79 7.29
N SER A 140 2.76 10.81 7.91
CA SER A 140 3.24 10.17 9.13
C SER A 140 4.56 9.43 8.89
N ALA A 141 4.67 8.66 7.80
CA ALA A 141 5.91 8.02 7.37
C ALA A 141 7.04 9.04 7.16
N LEU A 142 6.76 10.16 6.49
CA LEU A 142 7.74 11.23 6.26
C LEU A 142 8.22 11.88 7.57
N ILE A 143 7.31 12.17 8.50
CA ILE A 143 7.63 12.73 9.82
C ILE A 143 8.50 11.75 10.61
N PHE A 144 8.12 10.48 10.66
CA PHE A 144 8.88 9.44 11.36
C PHE A 144 10.25 9.21 10.73
N GLY A 145 10.33 9.17 9.40
CA GLY A 145 11.59 9.11 8.66
C GLY A 145 12.51 10.28 9.01
N CYS A 146 12.00 11.51 9.05
CA CYS A 146 12.80 12.66 9.45
C CYS A 146 13.26 12.60 10.92
N LYS A 147 12.41 12.13 11.84
CA LYS A 147 12.75 11.95 13.25
C LYS A 147 13.83 10.87 13.45
N SER A 148 13.82 9.80 12.65
CA SER A 148 14.82 8.71 12.69
C SER A 148 16.24 9.20 12.39
N GLN A 149 16.37 10.27 11.60
CA GLN A 149 17.66 10.85 11.21
C GLN A 149 18.20 11.88 12.21
N ASN A 150 17.45 12.22 13.26
CA ASN A 150 17.89 13.20 14.25
C ASN A 150 18.97 12.59 15.17
N LYS A 151 20.23 13.00 14.97
CA LYS A 151 21.40 12.52 15.74
C LYS A 151 21.39 12.91 17.22
N SER A 152 20.53 13.85 17.64
CA SER A 152 20.38 14.23 19.04
C SER A 152 19.63 13.16 19.87
N ARG A 153 19.02 12.15 19.24
CA ARG A 153 18.25 11.08 19.90
C ARG A 153 19.11 9.85 20.18
N THR A 154 18.65 9.03 21.10
CA THR A 154 19.27 7.73 21.38
C THR A 154 19.23 6.84 20.14
N LYS A 155 20.18 5.89 20.02
CA LYS A 155 20.18 4.93 18.91
C LYS A 155 18.87 4.11 18.88
N THR A 156 18.36 3.76 20.05
CA THR A 156 17.09 3.04 20.23
C THR A 156 15.90 3.83 19.69
N ASP A 157 15.75 5.10 20.07
CA ASP A 157 14.66 5.95 19.57
C ASP A 157 14.70 6.11 18.06
N ARG A 158 15.91 6.27 17.49
CA ARG A 158 16.07 6.39 16.03
C ARG A 158 15.62 5.13 15.31
N ARG A 159 15.91 3.94 15.86
CA ARG A 159 15.47 2.64 15.32
C ARG A 159 13.96 2.51 15.38
N ILE A 160 13.34 2.90 16.49
CA ILE A 160 11.88 2.90 16.66
C ILE A 160 11.21 3.81 15.64
N TYR A 161 11.70 5.05 15.47
CA TYR A 161 11.16 5.97 14.46
C TYR A 161 11.32 5.44 13.03
N TYR A 162 12.39 4.69 12.76
CA TYR A 162 12.58 4.05 11.46
C TYR A 162 11.59 2.91 11.22
N GLN A 163 11.36 2.04 12.22
CA GLN A 163 10.33 0.99 12.15
C GLN A 163 8.94 1.57 11.92
N LEU A 164 8.56 2.59 12.70
CA LEU A 164 7.29 3.29 12.55
C LEU A 164 7.13 3.90 11.16
N MET A 165 8.21 4.44 10.57
CA MET A 165 8.19 4.92 9.20
C MET A 165 7.89 3.81 8.18
N LEU A 166 8.54 2.65 8.32
CA LEU A 166 8.29 1.49 7.44
C LEU A 166 6.87 0.95 7.57
N TRP A 167 6.32 0.93 8.79
CA TRP A 167 4.94 0.51 9.04
C TRP A 167 3.93 1.47 8.41
N GLU A 168 4.11 2.78 8.58
CA GLU A 168 3.22 3.78 7.96
C GLU A 168 3.30 3.76 6.42
N ASP A 169 4.48 3.53 5.84
CA ASP A 169 4.66 3.39 4.37
C ASP A 169 4.02 2.08 3.86
N ASN A 170 4.10 1.00 4.63
CA ASN A 170 3.42 -0.25 4.32
C ASN A 170 1.89 -0.10 4.40
N ASP A 171 1.37 0.49 5.48
CA ASP A 171 -0.06 0.80 5.64
C ASP A 171 -0.55 1.65 4.47
N ALA A 172 0.18 2.71 4.10
CA ALA A 172 -0.17 3.57 2.95
C ALA A 172 -0.25 2.76 1.64
N SER A 173 0.70 1.85 1.43
CA SER A 173 0.73 1.00 0.24
C SER A 173 -0.43 0.00 0.20
N ILE A 174 -0.85 -0.53 1.35
CA ILE A 174 -2.04 -1.40 1.47
C ILE A 174 -3.30 -0.60 1.14
N LEU A 175 -3.46 0.60 1.69
CA LEU A 175 -4.61 1.45 1.39
C LEU A 175 -4.70 1.78 -0.09
N ARG A 176 -3.58 2.17 -0.70
CA ARG A 176 -3.51 2.45 -2.15
C ARG A 176 -3.85 1.23 -3.00
N LEU A 177 -3.42 0.04 -2.56
CA LEU A 177 -3.76 -1.21 -3.24
C LEU A 177 -5.26 -1.47 -3.19
N VAL A 178 -5.89 -1.31 -2.01
CA VAL A 178 -7.34 -1.48 -1.85
C VAL A 178 -8.11 -0.49 -2.70
N GLU A 179 -7.73 0.79 -2.66
CA GLU A 179 -8.29 1.87 -3.48
C GLU A 179 -8.19 1.55 -4.97
N SER A 180 -7.01 1.18 -5.46
CA SER A 180 -6.79 0.80 -6.87
C SER A 180 -7.72 -0.32 -7.35
N PHE A 181 -8.01 -1.32 -6.52
CA PHE A 181 -8.87 -2.45 -6.90
C PHE A 181 -10.36 -2.14 -6.78
N LEU A 182 -10.77 -1.27 -5.85
CA LEU A 182 -12.17 -0.93 -5.64
C LEU A 182 -12.63 0.26 -6.52
N GLU A 183 -11.71 1.16 -6.90
CA GLU A 183 -11.97 2.37 -7.70
C GLU A 183 -11.35 2.26 -9.10
N SER A 184 -10.02 2.26 -9.18
CA SER A 184 -9.31 2.45 -10.44
C SER A 184 -9.55 1.30 -11.42
N VAL A 185 -9.54 0.04 -10.97
CA VAL A 185 -9.75 -1.13 -11.85
C VAL A 185 -11.15 -1.13 -12.50
N PRO A 186 -12.26 -1.01 -11.74
CA PRO A 186 -13.58 -0.86 -12.34
C PRO A 186 -13.71 0.35 -13.29
N GLN A 187 -13.14 1.50 -12.90
CA GLN A 187 -13.16 2.71 -13.73
C GLN A 187 -12.39 2.55 -15.04
N LEU A 188 -11.22 1.89 -15.00
CA LEU A 188 -10.44 1.56 -16.20
C LEU A 188 -11.18 0.59 -17.11
N LEU A 189 -11.90 -0.38 -16.54
CA LEU A 189 -12.71 -1.31 -17.32
C LEU A 189 -13.88 -0.59 -18.01
N LEU A 190 -14.54 0.34 -17.31
CA LEU A 190 -15.58 1.19 -17.88
C LEU A 190 -15.03 2.09 -18.99
N GLN A 191 -13.87 2.71 -18.78
CA GLN A 191 -13.23 3.57 -19.78
C GLN A 191 -12.81 2.78 -21.03
N ALA A 192 -12.28 1.56 -20.85
CA ALA A 192 -11.95 0.66 -21.95
C ALA A 192 -13.21 0.19 -22.71
N TYR A 193 -14.32 -0.07 -22.00
CA TYR A 193 -15.61 -0.39 -22.63
C TYR A 193 -16.10 0.77 -23.51
N VAL A 194 -16.14 2.00 -22.98
CA VAL A 194 -16.59 3.19 -23.73
C VAL A 194 -15.73 3.44 -24.98
N LEU A 195 -14.42 3.24 -24.87
CA LEU A 195 -13.48 3.34 -25.99
C LEU A 195 -13.80 2.33 -27.11
N ILE A 196 -14.23 1.11 -26.77
CA ILE A 196 -14.55 0.05 -27.73
C ILE A 196 -15.94 0.26 -28.36
N THR A 197 -16.92 0.74 -27.58
CA THR A 197 -18.32 0.81 -28.03
C THR A 197 -18.70 2.13 -28.71
N THR A 198 -17.80 3.11 -28.78
CA THR A 198 -18.07 4.43 -29.37
C THR A 198 -17.23 4.66 -30.65
N PRO A 199 -17.71 4.26 -31.83
CA PRO A 199 -16.90 4.26 -33.07
C PRO A 199 -16.62 5.66 -33.66
N ASP A 200 -17.45 6.67 -33.37
CA ASP A 200 -17.38 7.98 -34.02
C ASP A 200 -16.66 9.07 -33.19
N GLN A 201 -15.54 8.70 -32.56
CA GLN A 201 -14.75 9.64 -31.77
C GLN A 201 -13.62 10.29 -32.58
N ALA A 202 -13.35 11.58 -32.30
CA ALA A 202 -12.19 12.27 -32.85
C ALA A 202 -10.89 11.52 -32.47
N ARG A 203 -9.95 11.38 -33.42
CA ARG A 203 -8.69 10.65 -33.22
C ARG A 203 -7.90 11.13 -31.99
N SER A 204 -7.90 12.43 -31.73
CA SER A 204 -7.24 13.01 -30.55
C SER A 204 -7.86 12.54 -29.23
N LEU A 205 -9.18 12.36 -29.19
CA LEU A 205 -9.90 11.88 -28.02
C LEU A 205 -9.65 10.38 -27.79
N VAL A 206 -9.64 9.57 -28.85
CA VAL A 206 -9.25 8.15 -28.80
C VAL A 206 -7.83 8.00 -28.25
N LEU A 207 -6.87 8.77 -28.78
CA LEU A 207 -5.48 8.74 -28.29
C LEU A 207 -5.39 9.12 -26.81
N ALA A 208 -6.11 10.17 -26.39
CA ALA A 208 -6.14 10.58 -24.98
C ALA A 208 -6.73 9.49 -24.07
N GLN A 209 -7.80 8.81 -24.49
CA GLN A 209 -8.38 7.70 -23.73
C GLN A 209 -7.44 6.49 -23.65
N VAL A 210 -6.78 6.11 -24.75
CA VAL A 210 -5.79 5.02 -24.76
C VAL A 210 -4.64 5.33 -23.80
N VAL A 211 -4.11 6.55 -23.84
CA VAL A 211 -3.05 6.99 -22.91
C VAL A 211 -3.54 6.95 -21.47
N SER A 212 -4.75 7.45 -21.21
CA SER A 212 -5.34 7.47 -19.87
C SER A 212 -5.55 6.05 -19.31
N VAL A 213 -6.07 5.12 -20.12
CA VAL A 213 -6.19 3.69 -19.73
C VAL A 213 -4.81 3.09 -19.46
N GLY A 214 -3.82 3.37 -20.32
CA GLY A 214 -2.45 2.87 -20.13
C GLY A 214 -1.79 3.39 -18.85
N VAL A 215 -1.94 4.69 -18.56
CA VAL A 215 -1.45 5.31 -17.32
C VAL A 215 -2.15 4.71 -16.11
N GLY A 216 -3.47 4.51 -16.16
CA GLY A 216 -4.21 3.92 -15.05
C GLY A 216 -3.83 2.46 -14.77
N VAL A 217 -3.63 1.63 -15.81
CA VAL A 217 -3.10 0.27 -15.62
C VAL A 217 -1.69 0.31 -15.03
N GLY A 218 -0.87 1.28 -15.43
CA GLY A 218 0.41 1.60 -14.79
C GLY A 218 0.26 1.87 -13.29
N SER A 219 -0.67 2.74 -12.92
CA SER A 219 -0.93 3.08 -11.51
C SER A 219 -1.33 1.86 -10.68
N VAL A 220 -2.25 1.02 -11.18
CA VAL A 220 -2.67 -0.22 -10.51
C VAL A 220 -1.52 -1.22 -10.39
N ALA A 221 -0.70 -1.37 -11.43
CA ALA A 221 0.48 -2.23 -11.37
C ALA A 221 1.49 -1.72 -10.32
N TRP A 222 1.64 -0.40 -10.22
CA TRP A 222 2.53 0.24 -9.26
C TRP A 222 2.05 0.02 -7.83
N SER A 223 0.76 0.21 -7.53
CA SER A 223 0.23 0.00 -6.17
C SER A 223 0.43 -1.43 -5.68
N LEU A 224 0.29 -2.42 -6.56
CA LEU A 224 0.56 -3.82 -6.26
C LEU A 224 2.04 -4.10 -5.97
N VAL A 225 2.96 -3.54 -6.77
CA VAL A 225 4.40 -3.72 -6.55
C VAL A 225 4.88 -2.94 -5.33
N ALA A 226 4.38 -1.73 -5.13
CA ALA A 226 4.66 -0.90 -3.96
C ALA A 226 4.28 -1.65 -2.67
N TYR A 227 3.07 -2.23 -2.62
CA TYR A 227 2.65 -3.08 -1.49
C TYR A 227 3.62 -4.24 -1.23
N VAL A 228 3.98 -5.02 -2.26
CA VAL A 228 4.90 -6.16 -2.08
C VAL A 228 6.28 -5.69 -1.61
N ARG A 229 6.75 -4.55 -2.13
CA ARG A 229 8.03 -3.95 -1.76
C ARG A 229 8.02 -3.46 -0.31
N THR A 230 7.05 -2.65 0.09
CA THR A 230 6.97 -2.10 1.45
C THR A 230 6.63 -3.17 2.48
N LEU A 231 5.88 -4.21 2.10
CA LEU A 231 5.65 -5.37 2.96
C LEU A 231 6.96 -6.10 3.27
N ARG A 232 7.80 -6.33 2.27
CA ARG A 232 9.12 -6.96 2.47
C ARG A 232 10.05 -6.08 3.30
N PHE A 233 10.04 -4.77 3.11
CA PHE A 233 10.81 -3.86 3.98
C PHE A 233 10.30 -3.80 5.41
N SER A 234 8.99 -3.99 5.61
CA SER A 234 8.37 -4.01 6.94
C SER A 234 8.52 -5.36 7.65
N LEU A 235 8.91 -6.43 6.96
CA LEU A 235 9.11 -7.77 7.52
C LEU A 235 10.60 -8.01 7.75
N GLU A 236 10.97 -8.33 8.98
CA GLU A 236 12.38 -8.48 9.40
C GLU A 236 13.08 -9.69 8.76
N ASP A 237 12.34 -10.75 8.43
CA ASP A 237 12.88 -11.99 7.88
C ASP A 237 12.93 -12.05 6.34
N SER A 238 12.57 -10.97 5.63
CA SER A 238 12.45 -10.98 4.16
C SER A 238 13.60 -10.23 3.48
N PRO A 239 14.25 -10.82 2.45
CA PRO A 239 15.29 -10.13 1.72
C PRO A 239 14.71 -8.89 1.01
N ASN A 240 15.38 -7.76 1.23
CA ASN A 240 15.03 -6.47 0.64
C ASN A 240 15.08 -6.53 -0.90
N VAL A 241 14.04 -6.02 -1.54
CA VAL A 241 13.95 -6.00 -3.01
C VAL A 241 14.70 -4.78 -3.53
N SER A 242 15.68 -5.01 -4.40
CA SER A 242 16.39 -3.93 -5.08
C SER A 242 15.45 -3.11 -5.98
N TRP A 243 15.84 -1.89 -6.31
CA TRP A 243 15.06 -1.07 -7.24
C TRP A 243 14.93 -1.74 -8.63
N LEU A 244 16.00 -2.38 -9.10
CA LEU A 244 15.96 -3.15 -10.34
C LEU A 244 14.96 -4.31 -10.26
N GLY A 245 14.96 -5.07 -9.16
CA GLY A 245 13.96 -6.12 -8.92
C GLY A 245 12.53 -5.58 -8.88
N THR A 246 12.35 -4.40 -8.28
CA THR A 246 11.06 -3.69 -8.25
C THR A 246 10.58 -3.33 -9.65
N MET A 247 11.47 -2.80 -10.51
CA MET A 247 11.14 -2.47 -11.90
C MET A 247 10.80 -3.71 -12.72
N VAL A 248 11.54 -4.81 -12.56
CA VAL A 248 11.24 -6.08 -13.22
C VAL A 248 9.87 -6.60 -12.79
N CYS A 249 9.55 -6.55 -11.48
CA CYS A 249 8.23 -6.92 -10.97
C CYS A 249 7.13 -6.02 -11.55
N TYR A 250 7.38 -4.73 -11.69
CA TYR A 250 6.45 -3.77 -12.28
C TYR A 250 6.14 -4.09 -13.75
N CYS A 251 7.18 -4.33 -14.56
CA CYS A 251 7.01 -4.76 -15.95
C CYS A 251 6.24 -6.09 -16.04
N TRP A 252 6.57 -7.06 -15.18
CA TRP A 252 5.83 -8.32 -15.11
C TRP A 252 4.35 -8.10 -14.78
N ARG A 253 4.03 -7.23 -13.81
CA ARG A 253 2.64 -6.90 -13.46
C ARG A 253 1.91 -6.26 -14.64
N LEU A 254 2.54 -5.36 -15.38
CA LEU A 254 1.96 -4.76 -16.59
C LEU A 254 1.62 -5.81 -17.65
N MET A 255 2.56 -6.71 -17.95
CA MET A 255 2.36 -7.76 -18.95
C MET A 255 1.23 -8.74 -18.58
N VAL A 256 0.91 -8.87 -17.29
CA VAL A 256 -0.19 -9.71 -16.82
C VAL A 256 -1.52 -8.94 -16.74
N LEU A 257 -1.49 -7.67 -16.31
CA LEU A 257 -2.69 -6.86 -16.10
C LEU A 257 -3.30 -6.41 -17.44
N MET A 258 -2.49 -5.90 -18.37
CA MET A 258 -2.98 -5.34 -19.64
C MET A 258 -3.84 -6.34 -20.45
N PRO A 259 -3.38 -7.58 -20.74
CA PRO A 259 -4.20 -8.52 -21.51
C PRO A 259 -5.48 -8.92 -20.80
N ARG A 260 -5.47 -8.98 -19.46
CA ARG A 260 -6.66 -9.32 -18.66
C ARG A 260 -7.70 -8.21 -18.74
N MET A 261 -7.28 -6.95 -18.61
CA MET A 261 -8.17 -5.80 -18.71
C MET A 261 -8.79 -5.71 -20.11
N THR A 262 -7.98 -5.88 -21.17
CA THR A 262 -8.47 -5.91 -22.55
C THR A 262 -9.44 -7.06 -22.80
N ALA A 263 -9.15 -8.27 -22.30
CA ALA A 263 -10.04 -9.41 -22.44
C ALA A 263 -11.39 -9.19 -21.75
N LEU A 264 -11.40 -8.61 -20.54
CA LEU A 264 -12.64 -8.26 -19.83
C LEU A 264 -13.42 -7.17 -20.56
N ALA A 265 -12.74 -6.16 -21.10
CA ALA A 265 -13.37 -5.08 -21.86
C ALA A 265 -14.03 -5.62 -23.14
N LEU A 266 -13.33 -6.43 -23.93
CA LEU A 266 -13.87 -7.08 -25.13
C LEU A 266 -15.01 -8.07 -24.81
N PHE A 267 -14.91 -8.81 -23.70
CA PHE A 267 -16.00 -9.68 -23.27
C PHE A 267 -17.24 -8.87 -22.89
N SER A 268 -17.05 -7.75 -22.19
CA SER A 268 -18.13 -6.86 -21.76
C SER A 268 -18.83 -6.16 -22.92
N SER A 269 -18.12 -5.85 -24.01
CA SER A 269 -18.71 -5.21 -25.20
C SER A 269 -19.69 -6.13 -25.93
N VAL A 270 -19.51 -7.45 -25.84
CA VAL A 270 -20.41 -8.44 -26.44
C VAL A 270 -21.52 -8.85 -25.47
N PHE A 271 -21.16 -9.23 -24.24
CA PHE A 271 -22.07 -9.91 -23.32
C PHE A 271 -22.58 -9.06 -22.14
N HIS A 272 -22.28 -7.77 -22.08
CA HIS A 272 -22.81 -6.77 -21.15
C HIS A 272 -22.96 -7.26 -19.68
N TRP A 273 -24.13 -7.81 -19.31
CA TRP A 273 -24.42 -8.30 -17.95
C TRP A 273 -23.67 -9.58 -17.56
N ALA A 274 -23.29 -10.42 -18.53
CA ALA A 274 -22.62 -11.70 -18.25
C ALA A 274 -21.25 -11.50 -17.60
N LEU A 275 -20.62 -10.33 -17.77
CA LEU A 275 -19.38 -9.97 -17.11
C LEU A 275 -19.51 -10.09 -15.59
N PHE A 276 -20.60 -9.58 -15.01
CA PHE A 276 -20.83 -9.63 -13.56
C PHE A 276 -20.97 -11.07 -13.06
N VAL A 277 -21.62 -11.95 -13.85
CA VAL A 277 -21.75 -13.37 -13.50
C VAL A 277 -20.40 -14.08 -13.57
N VAL A 278 -19.62 -13.88 -14.64
CA VAL A 278 -18.29 -14.49 -14.78
C VAL A 278 -17.35 -14.00 -13.66
N CYS A 279 -17.35 -12.70 -13.37
CA CYS A 279 -16.59 -12.13 -12.26
C CYS A 279 -17.04 -12.69 -10.91
N GLY A 280 -18.34 -12.82 -10.67
CA GLY A 280 -18.91 -13.38 -9.44
C GLY A 280 -18.53 -14.84 -9.24
N ILE A 281 -18.65 -15.68 -10.29
CA ILE A 281 -18.22 -17.09 -10.26
C ILE A 281 -16.72 -17.17 -9.98
N ARG A 282 -15.91 -16.38 -10.70
CA ARG A 282 -14.45 -16.39 -10.51
C ARG A 282 -14.06 -15.94 -9.11
N TRP A 283 -14.74 -14.94 -8.55
CA TRP A 283 -14.55 -14.51 -7.18
C TRP A 283 -14.91 -15.62 -6.18
N LEU A 284 -16.07 -16.27 -6.32
CA LEU A 284 -16.49 -17.39 -5.47
C LEU A 284 -15.49 -18.55 -5.51
N LEU A 285 -14.99 -18.89 -6.69
CA LEU A 285 -13.97 -19.94 -6.85
C LEU A 285 -12.67 -19.57 -6.14
N MET A 286 -12.19 -18.33 -6.30
CA MET A 286 -10.97 -17.87 -5.61
C MET A 286 -11.18 -17.78 -4.09
N TYR A 287 -12.34 -17.33 -3.64
CA TYR A 287 -12.70 -17.27 -2.23
C TYR A 287 -12.74 -18.67 -1.60
N ALA A 288 -13.38 -19.64 -2.26
CA ALA A 288 -13.41 -21.03 -1.83
C ALA A 288 -12.01 -21.65 -1.80
N TRP A 289 -11.18 -21.35 -2.82
CA TRP A 289 -9.79 -21.79 -2.87
C TRP A 289 -8.97 -21.21 -1.70
N LEU A 290 -9.11 -19.91 -1.40
CA LEU A 290 -8.42 -19.27 -0.28
C LEU A 290 -8.82 -19.88 1.07
N ILE A 291 -10.13 -20.06 1.32
CA ILE A 291 -10.60 -20.71 2.56
C ILE A 291 -10.01 -22.11 2.70
N LYS A 292 -10.02 -22.88 1.63
CA LYS A 292 -9.54 -24.25 1.65
C LYS A 292 -8.03 -24.32 1.83
N PHE A 293 -7.24 -23.58 1.07
CA PHE A 293 -5.79 -23.79 1.02
C PHE A 293 -4.99 -22.87 1.96
N VAL A 294 -5.40 -21.61 2.12
CA VAL A 294 -4.66 -20.67 3.00
C VAL A 294 -4.91 -21.01 4.47
N ARG A 295 -6.12 -21.44 4.84
CA ARG A 295 -6.43 -21.83 6.22
C ARG A 295 -5.75 -23.16 6.61
N ILE A 296 -5.50 -24.06 5.67
CA ILE A 296 -4.80 -25.35 5.94
C ILE A 296 -3.30 -25.17 6.17
N GLY A 297 -2.66 -24.16 5.56
CA GLY A 297 -1.22 -23.92 5.74
C GLY A 297 -0.82 -23.38 7.12
N GLN A 298 -1.71 -22.66 7.79
CA GLN A 298 -1.44 -22.02 9.09
C GLN A 298 -1.52 -22.97 10.29
N TYR A 299 -2.14 -24.15 10.14
CA TYR A 299 -2.33 -25.14 11.22
C TYR A 299 -1.52 -26.42 11.05
N LYS A 300 -0.80 -26.60 9.93
CA LYS A 300 0.03 -27.80 9.70
C LYS A 300 1.48 -27.66 10.16
N GLY A 301 1.83 -26.58 10.85
CA GLY A 301 3.20 -26.26 11.28
C GLY A 301 3.31 -25.76 12.72
N ARG A 302 2.42 -26.19 13.62
CA ARG A 302 2.63 -26.12 15.08
C ARG A 302 2.29 -27.47 15.68
#